data_AF-A0A2V9TAS5-F1
#
_entry.id   AF-A0A2V9TAS5-F1
#
_cell.length_a   1.000
_cell.length_b   1.000
_cell.length_c   1.000
_cell.angle_alpha   90.00
_cell.angle_beta   90.00
_cell.angle_gamma   90.00
#
_symmetry.space_group_name_H-M   'P 1'
#
loop_
_entity.id
_entity.type
_entity.pdbx_description
1 polymer ?
#
loop_
_entity_poly.entity_id
_entity_poly.type
_entity_poly.pdbx_seq_one_letter_code
_entity_poly.pdbx_strand_id
1 'polypeptide(L)'
;MDMMKIATESMTKKQPRTFSLSRDVIDILERYKKERKAGSLTAAVEEIVREWTTVQMAQQVAAYYDSLSDEEVAQEKNWGA
;
A
#
# COMPACT_ATOMS: atom_id res chain seq x y z
N MET A 1 -1.47 35.95 23.40
CA MET A 1 -0.65 35.51 22.24
C MET A 1 -0.23 34.07 22.51
N ASP A 2 -1.09 33.13 22.16
CA ASP A 2 -0.80 31.71 22.28
C ASP A 2 0.06 31.28 21.09
N MET A 3 1.31 30.92 21.38
CA MET A 3 2.20 30.30 20.40
C MET A 3 1.59 28.95 20.00
N MET A 4 1.08 28.90 18.77
CA MET A 4 0.79 27.67 18.02
C MET A 4 2.02 26.74 18.13
N LYS A 5 1.95 25.75 19.02
CA LYS A 5 2.90 24.64 19.05
C LYS A 5 2.68 23.87 17.76
N ILE A 6 3.49 24.15 16.76
CA ILE A 6 3.62 23.30 15.57
C ILE A 6 4.06 21.94 16.10
N ALA A 7 3.12 21.01 16.17
CA ALA A 7 3.40 19.61 16.46
C ALA A 7 4.35 19.15 15.35
N THR A 8 5.64 19.09 15.68
CA THR A 8 6.62 18.44 14.83
C THR A 8 6.24 16.97 14.85
N GLU A 9 5.54 16.52 13.82
CA GLU A 9 5.32 15.10 13.55
C GLU A 9 6.67 14.41 13.73
N SER A 10 6.73 13.57 14.75
CA SER A 10 7.94 12.85 15.09
C SER A 10 8.24 11.96 13.90
N MET A 11 9.22 12.33 13.07
CA MET A 11 9.72 11.49 11.98
C MET A 11 10.17 10.17 12.60
N THR A 12 9.27 9.19 12.60
CA THR A 12 9.55 7.86 13.10
C THR A 12 10.61 7.29 12.16
N LYS A 13 11.86 7.22 12.64
CA LYS A 13 12.98 6.78 11.83
C LYS A 13 12.73 5.34 11.37
N LYS A 14 12.77 5.12 10.06
CA LYS A 14 12.69 3.77 9.49
C LYS A 14 13.80 2.90 10.09
N GLN A 15 13.44 1.75 10.63
CA GLN A 15 14.41 0.81 11.19
C GLN A 15 15.09 0.05 10.04
N PRO A 16 16.43 0.06 9.95
CA PRO A 16 17.13 -0.68 8.92
C PRO A 16 16.92 -2.19 9.13
N ARG A 17 16.61 -2.91 8.06
CA ARG A 17 16.51 -4.37 8.05
C ARG A 17 17.31 -4.91 6.87
N THR A 18 17.98 -6.03 7.10
CA THR A 18 18.74 -6.74 6.08
C THR A 18 18.06 -8.08 5.81
N PHE A 19 17.88 -8.39 4.53
CA PHE A 19 17.28 -9.65 4.08
C PHE A 19 18.26 -10.35 3.14
N SER A 20 18.38 -11.67 3.29
CA SER A 20 19.08 -12.51 2.34
C SER A 20 18.10 -12.92 1.24
N LEU A 21 18.44 -12.62 -0.01
CA LEU A 21 17.64 -12.95 -1.18
C LEU A 21 18.43 -13.87 -2.11
N SER A 22 17.75 -14.69 -2.90
CA SER A 22 18.41 -15.43 -3.97
C SER A 22 18.93 -14.48 -5.05
N ARG A 23 19.92 -14.95 -5.84
CA ARG A 23 20.54 -14.12 -6.87
C ARG A 23 19.52 -13.64 -7.91
N ASP A 24 18.64 -14.53 -8.36
CA ASP A 24 17.63 -14.21 -9.37
C ASP A 24 16.69 -13.10 -8.90
N VAL A 25 16.32 -13.08 -7.62
CA VAL A 25 15.47 -12.03 -7.04
C VAL A 25 16.21 -10.68 -7.03
N ILE A 26 17.51 -10.67 -6.73
CA ILE A 26 18.33 -9.45 -6.78
C ILE A 26 18.39 -8.91 -8.21
N ASP A 27 18.58 -9.77 -9.20
CA ASP A 27 18.66 -9.37 -10.60
C ASP A 27 17.32 -8.80 -11.12
N ILE A 28 16.20 -9.36 -10.67
CA ILE A 28 14.85 -8.82 -10.93
C ILE A 28 14.69 -7.44 -10.28
N LEU A 29 15.10 -7.27 -9.02
CA LEU A 29 15.01 -5.99 -8.31
C LEU A 29 15.88 -4.90 -8.95
N GLU A 30 17.09 -5.23 -9.41
CA GLU A 30 17.94 -4.28 -10.14
C GLU A 30 17.33 -3.88 -11.50
N ARG A 31 16.66 -4.81 -12.18
CA ARG A 31 15.93 -4.49 -13.41
C ARG A 31 14.75 -3.56 -13.13
N TYR A 32 13.92 -3.91 -12.14
CA TYR A 32 12.78 -3.09 -11.72
C TYR A 32 13.23 -1.67 -11.33
N LYS A 33 14.30 -1.56 -10.54
CA LYS A 33 14.92 -0.28 -10.16
C LYS A 33 15.29 0.56 -11.38
N LYS A 34 15.87 -0.03 -12.42
CA LYS A 34 16.21 0.68 -13.67
C LYS A 34 14.97 1.13 -14.43
N GLU A 35 13.98 0.26 -14.56
CA GLU A 35 12.73 0.54 -15.26
C GLU A 35 11.94 1.68 -14.61
N ARG A 36 11.84 1.66 -13.28
CA ARG A 36 11.16 2.71 -12.48
C ARG A 36 12.06 3.90 -12.12
N LYS A 37 13.33 3.87 -12.50
CA LYS A 37 14.35 4.88 -12.15
C LYS A 37 14.45 5.13 -10.64
N ALA A 38 14.29 4.08 -9.85
CA ALA A 38 14.42 4.16 -8.40
C ALA A 38 15.88 4.41 -8.00
N GLY A 39 16.10 5.27 -7.00
CA GLY A 39 17.45 5.66 -6.57
C GLY A 39 18.26 4.58 -5.85
N SER A 40 17.60 3.52 -5.37
CA SER A 40 18.24 2.42 -4.64
C SER A 40 17.39 1.14 -4.68
N LEU A 41 17.99 0.00 -4.31
CA LEU A 41 17.25 -1.25 -4.13
C LEU A 41 16.22 -1.17 -3.02
N THR A 42 16.50 -0.44 -1.93
CA THR A 42 15.52 -0.18 -0.87
C THR A 42 14.32 0.57 -1.41
N ALA A 43 14.53 1.61 -2.22
CA ALA A 43 13.44 2.36 -2.84
C ALA A 43 12.60 1.47 -3.77
N ALA A 44 13.24 0.61 -4.56
CA ALA A 44 12.54 -0.36 -5.42
C ALA A 44 11.68 -1.34 -4.61
N VAL A 45 12.20 -1.88 -3.51
CA VAL A 45 11.44 -2.77 -2.62
C VAL A 45 10.26 -2.03 -1.97
N GLU A 46 10.46 -0.81 -1.50
CA GLU A 46 9.38 0.00 -0.92
C GLU A 46 8.26 0.28 -1.94
N GLU A 47 8.60 0.53 -3.21
CA GLU A 47 7.63 0.71 -4.28
C GLU A 47 6.84 -0.57 -4.54
N ILE A 48 7.51 -1.71 -4.67
CA ILE A 48 6.87 -3.03 -4.86
C ILE A 48 5.91 -3.34 -3.69
N VAL A 49 6.35 -3.12 -2.45
CA VAL A 49 5.51 -3.36 -1.27
C VAL A 49 4.30 -2.43 -1.26
N ARG A 50 4.48 -1.16 -1.64
CA ARG A 50 3.37 -0.19 -1.73
C ARG A 50 2.35 -0.63 -2.78
N GLU A 51 2.81 -0.97 -3.99
CA GLU A 51 1.94 -1.44 -5.08
C GLU A 51 1.15 -2.69 -4.65
N TRP A 52 1.84 -3.68 -4.08
CA TRP A 52 1.21 -4.90 -3.58
C TRP A 52 0.18 -4.62 -2.48
N THR A 53 0.49 -3.73 -1.54
CA THR A 53 -0.43 -3.34 -0.45
C THR A 53 -1.68 -2.66 -1.01
N THR A 54 -1.54 -1.76 -1.99
CA THR A 54 -2.68 -1.11 -2.64
C THR A 54 -3.58 -2.13 -3.34
N VAL A 55 -2.99 -3.09 -4.06
CA VAL A 55 -3.76 -4.17 -4.72
C VAL A 55 -4.47 -5.05 -3.69
N GLN A 56 -3.79 -5.45 -2.61
CA GLN A 56 -4.39 -6.22 -1.52
C GLN A 56 -5.57 -5.49 -0.87
N MET A 57 -5.43 -4.20 -0.60
CA MET A 57 -6.52 -3.38 -0.05
C MET A 57 -7.70 -3.32 -1.02
N ALA A 58 -7.46 -3.11 -2.31
CA ALA A 58 -8.51 -3.12 -3.32
C ALA A 58 -9.24 -4.47 -3.39
N GLN A 59 -8.52 -5.58 -3.28
CA GLN A 59 -9.11 -6.92 -3.23
C GLN A 59 -9.93 -7.14 -1.96
N GLN A 60 -9.48 -6.66 -0.81
CA GLN A 60 -10.24 -6.76 0.45
C GLN A 60 -11.52 -5.92 0.40
N VAL A 61 -11.46 -4.72 -0.19
CA VAL A 61 -12.64 -3.87 -0.42
C VAL A 61 -13.61 -4.55 -1.39
N ALA A 62 -13.12 -5.08 -2.51
CA ALA A 62 -13.95 -5.84 -3.44
C ALA A 62 -14.61 -7.04 -2.77
N ALA A 63 -13.85 -7.83 -2.00
CA ALA A 63 -14.38 -8.96 -1.25
C ALA A 63 -15.41 -8.54 -0.19
N TYR A 64 -15.24 -7.37 0.45
CA TYR A 64 -16.23 -6.82 1.37
C TYR A 64 -17.55 -6.52 0.64
N TYR A 65 -17.51 -5.82 -0.50
CA TYR A 65 -18.71 -5.54 -1.29
C TYR A 65 -19.32 -6.80 -1.93
N ASP A 66 -18.50 -7.76 -2.33
CA ASP A 66 -18.97 -9.07 -2.83
C ASP A 66 -19.59 -9.93 -1.70
N SER A 67 -19.20 -9.69 -0.44
CA SER A 67 -19.79 -10.34 0.73
C SER A 67 -21.05 -9.64 1.26
N LEU A 68 -21.35 -8.41 0.81
CA LEU A 68 -22.67 -7.82 0.97
C LEU A 68 -23.61 -8.60 0.04
N SER A 69 -24.31 -9.57 0.63
CA SER A 69 -25.21 -10.47 -0.07
C SER A 69 -26.43 -9.71 -0.63
N ASP A 70 -27.08 -10.30 -1.64
CA ASP A 70 -28.25 -9.79 -2.37
C ASP A 70 -29.41 -9.22 -1.51
N GLU A 71 -29.42 -9.46 -0.19
CA GLU A 71 -30.39 -8.94 0.78
C GLU A 71 -30.31 -7.41 0.99
N GLU A 72 -29.14 -6.78 0.89
CA GLU A 72 -28.99 -5.33 1.09
C GLU A 72 -29.29 -4.52 -0.19
N VAL A 73 -29.01 -5.09 -1.36
CA VAL A 73 -29.39 -4.52 -2.67
C VAL A 73 -30.91 -4.48 -2.84
N ALA A 74 -31.63 -5.45 -2.24
CA ALA A 74 -33.09 -5.46 -2.22
C ALA A 74 -33.67 -4.35 -1.32
N GLN A 75 -33.01 -4.00 -0.21
CA GLN A 75 -33.44 -2.88 0.63
C GLN A 75 -33.23 -1.54 -0.09
N GLU A 76 -32.08 -1.25 -0.70
CA GLU A 76 -31.85 0.04 -1.40
C GLU A 76 -32.84 0.30 -2.54
N LYS A 77 -33.32 -0.75 -3.22
CA LYS A 77 -34.38 -0.63 -4.25
C LYS A 77 -35.73 -0.15 -3.70
N ASN A 78 -35.96 -0.27 -2.40
CA ASN A 78 -37.22 0.09 -1.73
C ASN A 78 -37.22 1.50 -1.10
N TRP A 79 -36.10 2.24 -1.17
CA TRP A 79 -36.00 3.64 -0.71
C TRP A 79 -36.14 4.66 -1.85
N GLY A 80 -36.35 4.19 -3.09
CA GLY A 80 -36.58 5.01 -4.28
C GLY A 80 -38.00 4.94 -4.86
N ALA A 81 -38.99 4.49 -4.07
CA ALA A 81 -40.41 4.48 -4.45
C ALA A 81 -41.21 5.45 -3.59
#